data_AF-A0A0U5BIW8-F1
#
_entry.id   AF-A0A0U5BIW8-F1
#
_cell.length_a   1.000
_cell.length_b   1.000
_cell.length_c   1.000
_cell.angle_alpha   90.00
_cell.angle_beta   90.00
_cell.angle_gamma   90.00
#
_symmetry.space_group_name_H-M   'P 1'
#
loop_
_entity.id
_entity.type
_entity.pdbx_description
1 polymer ?
#
loop_
_entity_poly.entity_id
_entity_poly.type
_entity_poly.pdbx_seq_one_letter_code
_entity_poly.pdbx_strand_id
1 'polypeptide(L)'
;MADVVEIAKQIRTVLKKEFPATKFSVRSERYSLGASIRVSWDGLPSTATVSTITDSFAKVRYCDATGEILSGGNMFITAQASETDEVRAAIMERMDQELIEQYEQDHSYFRRYREEYNRIADELYAERLAKWQAKKAERKQSQTSAETTMITEEVAQISEPSESVTITLNEEKNGIEVSFGSKPAPEVLAQLKAHGFRWFQPKKAWIAKQTPERLGFAQSLSGESSTGDPSTDSQPAEPQLTDAQQVALDARLSKPNVKPLRLFQDKDGHIILECVNTSLETPYPFCFMWDIAGNQKRSGAAEKFELEKYTLIREYQNHVEHTVFSHPELTSEQNKYISTRLAHWQKTGIGVPVRLYKSDQYDWVLLECIHRDGKTMYMRIFEGWADFIYNFTFINRDSFVPIHDFTTEQGMIPCTV
;
A
#
# COMPACT_ATOMS: atom_id res chain seq x y z
N MET A 1 8.99 -15.48 0.44
CA MET A 1 7.65 -15.13 1.00
C MET A 1 6.75 -14.89 -0.19
N ALA A 2 5.59 -15.54 -0.30
CA ALA A 2 4.67 -15.29 -1.41
C ALA A 2 4.36 -13.79 -1.49
N ASP A 3 4.31 -13.26 -2.70
CA ASP A 3 4.11 -11.84 -2.91
C ASP A 3 2.75 -11.42 -2.30
N VAL A 4 2.72 -10.39 -1.46
CA VAL A 4 1.48 -9.80 -0.90
C VAL A 4 0.44 -9.52 -2.00
N VAL A 5 0.89 -9.15 -3.21
CA VAL A 5 0.03 -8.90 -4.36
C VAL A 5 -0.61 -10.19 -4.86
N GLU A 6 0.12 -11.30 -4.87
CA GLU A 6 -0.43 -12.62 -5.23
C GLU A 6 -1.45 -13.08 -4.18
N ILE A 7 -1.14 -12.91 -2.90
CA ILE A 7 -2.05 -13.24 -1.80
C ILE A 7 -3.34 -12.40 -1.89
N ALA A 8 -3.22 -11.10 -2.16
CA ALA A 8 -4.38 -10.24 -2.37
C ALA A 8 -5.24 -10.69 -3.57
N LYS A 9 -4.63 -11.18 -4.65
CA LYS A 9 -5.36 -11.79 -5.79
C LYS A 9 -6.06 -13.09 -5.40
N GLN A 10 -5.41 -13.94 -4.59
CA GLN A 10 -6.01 -15.17 -4.08
C GLN A 10 -7.22 -14.87 -3.19
N ILE A 11 -7.08 -13.95 -2.22
CA ILE A 11 -8.18 -13.49 -1.36
C ILE A 11 -9.34 -12.99 -2.21
N ARG A 12 -9.08 -12.14 -3.21
CA ARG A 12 -10.14 -11.63 -4.10
C ARG A 12 -10.85 -12.74 -4.87
N THR A 13 -10.13 -13.79 -5.25
CA THR A 13 -10.69 -14.95 -5.96
C THR A 13 -11.59 -15.78 -5.05
N VAL A 14 -11.12 -16.09 -3.83
CA VAL A 14 -11.89 -16.84 -2.84
C VAL A 14 -13.14 -16.07 -2.43
N LEU A 15 -13.02 -14.79 -2.07
CA LEU A 15 -14.16 -13.96 -1.68
C LEU A 15 -15.20 -13.83 -2.79
N LYS A 16 -14.77 -13.71 -4.06
CA LYS A 16 -15.71 -13.67 -5.19
C LYS A 16 -16.45 -14.99 -5.39
N LYS A 17 -15.82 -16.12 -5.07
CA LYS A 17 -16.43 -17.44 -5.15
C LYS A 17 -17.44 -17.65 -4.04
N GLU A 18 -17.06 -17.36 -2.80
CA GLU A 18 -17.91 -17.56 -1.61
C GLU A 18 -19.03 -16.52 -1.54
N PHE A 19 -18.76 -15.28 -1.94
CA PHE A 19 -19.70 -14.16 -1.84
C PHE A 19 -19.98 -13.48 -3.19
N PRO A 20 -20.56 -14.18 -4.17
CA PRO A 20 -20.70 -13.67 -5.53
C PRO A 20 -21.66 -12.47 -5.65
N ALA A 21 -22.52 -12.26 -4.64
CA ALA A 21 -23.44 -11.14 -4.57
C ALA A 21 -22.84 -9.87 -3.92
N THR A 22 -21.60 -9.92 -3.42
CA THR A 22 -20.92 -8.79 -2.78
C THR A 22 -19.66 -8.39 -3.55
N LYS A 23 -19.46 -7.08 -3.68
CA LYS A 23 -18.26 -6.52 -4.31
C LYS A 23 -17.25 -6.16 -3.22
N PHE A 24 -16.09 -6.80 -3.27
CA PHE A 24 -14.98 -6.52 -2.35
C PHE A 24 -13.91 -5.64 -2.99
N SER A 25 -13.38 -4.70 -2.21
CA SER A 25 -12.15 -3.96 -2.45
C SER A 25 -11.02 -4.61 -1.64
N VAL A 26 -10.07 -5.23 -2.33
CA VAL A 26 -8.88 -5.84 -1.71
C VAL A 26 -7.66 -5.03 -2.13
N ARG A 27 -6.99 -4.39 -1.16
CA ARG A 27 -5.79 -3.55 -1.35
C ARG A 27 -4.63 -4.12 -0.54
N SER A 28 -3.46 -4.17 -1.14
CA SER A 28 -2.22 -4.61 -0.50
C SER A 28 -1.26 -3.44 -0.35
N GLU A 29 -0.58 -3.38 0.79
CA GLU A 29 0.46 -2.40 1.09
C GLU A 29 1.71 -3.13 1.62
N ARG A 30 2.89 -2.66 1.23
CA ARG A 30 4.19 -3.12 1.74
C ARG A 30 4.82 -2.00 2.54
N TYR A 31 5.54 -2.35 3.60
CA TYR A 31 6.30 -1.42 4.42
C TYR A 31 7.55 -2.13 4.96
N SER A 32 8.52 -1.37 5.47
CA SER A 32 9.89 -1.87 5.74
C SER A 32 9.98 -3.09 6.67
N LEU A 33 8.94 -3.37 7.47
CA LEU A 33 8.90 -4.47 8.43
C LEU A 33 7.79 -5.50 8.17
N GLY A 34 7.08 -5.40 7.04
CA GLY A 34 5.97 -6.32 6.77
C GLY A 34 5.09 -5.94 5.60
N ALA A 35 3.89 -6.52 5.62
CA ALA A 35 2.86 -6.26 4.63
C ALA A 35 1.49 -6.19 5.30
N SER A 36 0.55 -5.53 4.65
CA SER A 36 -0.84 -5.51 5.07
C SER A 36 -1.77 -5.67 3.89
N ILE A 37 -2.88 -6.37 4.10
CA ILE A 37 -3.97 -6.47 3.13
C ILE A 37 -5.24 -5.94 3.79
N ARG A 38 -5.84 -4.92 3.19
CA ARG A 38 -7.13 -4.38 3.59
C ARG A 38 -8.21 -4.94 2.66
N VAL A 39 -9.20 -5.59 3.26
CA VAL A 39 -10.41 -6.09 2.61
C VAL A 39 -11.58 -5.23 3.09
N SER A 40 -12.22 -4.51 2.17
CA SER A 40 -13.39 -3.68 2.48
C SER A 40 -14.54 -3.95 1.52
N TRP A 41 -15.78 -3.84 2.01
CA TRP A 41 -17.01 -3.99 1.23
C TRP A 41 -18.13 -3.19 1.87
N ASP A 42 -19.22 -2.98 1.13
CA ASP A 42 -20.37 -2.22 1.60
C ASP A 42 -21.51 -3.18 2.02
N GLY A 43 -21.94 -3.04 3.27
CA GLY A 43 -23.02 -3.80 3.88
C GLY A 43 -22.63 -5.25 4.20
N LEU A 44 -23.29 -6.19 3.54
CA LEU A 44 -23.26 -7.63 3.83
C LEU A 44 -22.21 -8.37 3.00
N PRO A 45 -21.63 -9.50 3.46
CA PRO A 45 -21.92 -10.27 4.68
C PRO A 45 -21.29 -9.68 5.96
N SER A 46 -21.44 -10.36 7.10
CA SER A 46 -20.87 -9.92 8.37
C SER A 46 -19.33 -9.90 8.33
N THR A 47 -18.73 -8.98 9.10
CA THR A 47 -17.26 -8.90 9.20
C THR A 47 -16.66 -10.18 9.79
N ALA A 48 -17.37 -10.84 10.71
CA ALA A 48 -16.93 -12.09 11.34
C ALA A 48 -16.81 -13.23 10.31
N THR A 49 -17.81 -13.37 9.44
CA THR A 49 -17.84 -14.40 8.39
C THR A 49 -16.76 -14.17 7.35
N VAL A 50 -16.52 -12.92 6.92
CA VAL A 50 -15.41 -12.60 6.02
C VAL A 50 -14.05 -12.84 6.69
N SER A 51 -13.90 -12.44 7.95
CA SER A 51 -12.64 -12.60 8.70
C SER A 51 -12.23 -14.07 8.81
N THR A 52 -13.18 -14.97 9.06
CA THR A 52 -12.94 -16.42 9.11
C THR A 52 -12.24 -16.95 7.85
N ILE A 53 -12.58 -16.40 6.66
CA ILE A 53 -11.93 -16.77 5.40
C ILE A 53 -10.57 -16.07 5.28
N THR A 54 -10.52 -14.77 5.54
CA THR A 54 -9.32 -13.97 5.30
C THR A 54 -8.19 -14.25 6.29
N ASP A 55 -8.50 -14.62 7.53
CA ASP A 55 -7.51 -14.86 8.60
C ASP A 55 -6.63 -16.07 8.28
N SER A 56 -7.14 -17.03 7.50
CA SER A 56 -6.34 -18.17 7.01
C SER A 56 -5.15 -17.76 6.12
N PHE A 57 -5.19 -16.56 5.55
CA PHE A 57 -4.12 -16.01 4.74
C PHE A 57 -3.11 -15.20 5.57
N ALA A 58 -3.43 -14.82 6.80
CA ALA A 58 -2.56 -14.01 7.63
C ALA A 58 -1.27 -14.77 7.97
N LYS A 59 -0.16 -14.05 8.06
CA LYS A 59 1.15 -14.63 8.40
C LYS A 59 1.78 -13.79 9.48
N VAL A 60 1.46 -14.09 10.73
CA VAL A 60 2.00 -13.41 11.90
C VAL A 60 2.89 -14.39 12.66
N ARG A 61 4.11 -13.97 12.97
CA ARG A 61 5.07 -14.76 13.73
C ARG A 61 4.96 -14.41 15.20
N TYR A 62 4.88 -15.43 16.04
CA TYR A 62 4.82 -15.29 17.49
C TYR A 62 6.05 -15.94 18.13
N CYS A 63 6.51 -15.38 19.23
CA CYS A 63 7.51 -16.00 20.09
C CYS A 63 6.88 -17.15 20.87
N ASP A 64 7.44 -18.36 20.79
CA ASP A 64 6.87 -19.54 21.47
C ASP A 64 6.87 -19.41 22.99
N ALA A 65 7.83 -18.65 23.56
CA ALA A 65 7.97 -18.50 25.01
C ALA A 65 7.08 -17.39 25.59
N THR A 66 6.96 -16.25 24.89
CA THR A 66 6.26 -15.06 25.40
C THR A 66 4.90 -14.82 24.77
N GLY A 67 4.61 -15.43 23.62
CA GLY A 67 3.42 -15.15 22.81
C GLY A 67 3.46 -13.79 22.09
N GLU A 68 4.56 -13.05 22.19
CA GLU A 68 4.70 -11.74 21.55
C GLU A 68 4.88 -11.86 20.03
N ILE A 69 4.39 -10.86 19.29
CA ILE A 69 4.57 -10.79 17.84
C ILE A 69 6.03 -10.43 17.54
N LEU A 70 6.73 -11.29 16.80
CA LEU A 70 8.12 -11.07 16.41
C LEU A 70 8.22 -9.96 15.36
N SER A 71 9.24 -9.11 15.45
CA SER A 71 9.46 -8.03 14.48
C SER A 71 9.93 -8.59 13.12
N GLY A 72 9.32 -8.11 12.04
CA GLY A 72 9.80 -8.33 10.68
C GLY A 72 9.11 -9.46 9.93
N GLY A 73 8.55 -9.12 8.75
CA GLY A 73 7.99 -10.07 7.81
C GLY A 73 6.57 -10.56 8.16
N ASN A 74 5.88 -9.87 9.06
CA ASN A 74 4.48 -10.15 9.34
C ASN A 74 3.59 -9.63 8.22
N MET A 75 2.53 -10.37 7.93
CA MET A 75 1.48 -9.95 7.03
C MET A 75 0.15 -9.95 7.78
N PHE A 76 -0.37 -8.76 8.01
CA PHE A 76 -1.66 -8.55 8.65
C PHE A 76 -2.76 -8.44 7.60
N ILE A 77 -3.93 -8.97 7.92
CA ILE A 77 -5.11 -8.83 7.08
C ILE A 77 -6.19 -8.19 7.93
N THR A 78 -6.85 -7.17 7.38
CA THR A 78 -7.91 -6.45 8.07
C THR A 78 -9.14 -6.47 7.18
N ALA A 79 -10.24 -7.01 7.70
CA ALA A 79 -11.54 -7.03 7.07
C ALA A 79 -12.45 -5.97 7.70
N GLN A 80 -13.09 -5.12 6.89
CA GLN A 80 -13.98 -4.08 7.37
C GLN A 80 -15.19 -3.90 6.44
N ALA A 81 -16.38 -4.11 6.97
CA ALA A 81 -17.61 -3.68 6.31
C ALA A 81 -17.85 -2.18 6.54
N SER A 82 -18.24 -1.46 5.49
CA SER A 82 -18.92 -0.16 5.63
C SER A 82 -20.41 -0.44 5.76
N GLU A 83 -21.00 -0.11 6.91
CA GLU A 83 -22.44 -0.26 7.09
C GLU A 83 -23.17 0.82 6.30
N THR A 84 -24.11 0.40 5.46
CA THR A 84 -25.06 1.33 4.82
C THR A 84 -26.27 1.49 5.73
N ASP A 85 -26.90 2.66 5.70
CA ASP A 85 -28.09 2.94 6.52
C ASP A 85 -29.21 1.92 6.28
N GLU A 86 -29.36 1.47 5.03
CA GLU A 86 -30.33 0.43 4.65
C GLU A 86 -30.06 -0.92 5.34
N VAL A 87 -28.80 -1.35 5.36
CA VAL A 87 -28.42 -2.63 6.00
C VAL A 87 -28.54 -2.51 7.51
N ARG A 88 -28.11 -1.37 8.08
CA ARG A 88 -28.24 -1.11 9.49
C ARG A 88 -29.69 -1.13 9.94
N ALA A 89 -30.58 -0.44 9.22
CA ALA A 89 -32.01 -0.43 9.50
C ALA A 89 -32.61 -1.84 9.43
N ALA A 90 -32.29 -2.60 8.39
CA ALA A 90 -32.79 -3.97 8.22
C ALA A 90 -32.30 -4.93 9.32
N ILE A 91 -31.08 -4.73 9.84
CA ILE A 91 -30.57 -5.50 10.97
C ILE A 91 -31.32 -5.10 12.24
N MET A 92 -31.42 -3.81 12.53
CA MET A 92 -32.09 -3.30 13.73
C MET A 92 -33.57 -3.68 13.80
N GLU A 93 -34.27 -3.76 12.66
CA GLU A 93 -35.67 -4.23 12.59
C GLU A 93 -35.82 -5.70 13.03
N ARG A 94 -34.79 -6.52 12.84
CA ARG A 94 -34.79 -7.95 13.19
C ARG A 94 -34.11 -8.23 14.52
N MET A 95 -33.43 -7.25 15.10
CA MET A 95 -32.78 -7.41 16.40
C MET A 95 -33.82 -7.51 17.51
N ASP A 96 -33.54 -8.35 18.50
CA ASP A 96 -34.34 -8.43 19.70
C ASP A 96 -34.29 -7.09 20.46
N GLN A 97 -35.45 -6.46 20.63
CA GLN A 97 -35.56 -5.18 21.30
C GLN A 97 -35.05 -5.25 22.74
N GLU A 98 -35.27 -6.36 23.45
CA GLU A 98 -34.77 -6.54 24.81
C GLU A 98 -33.24 -6.53 24.82
N LEU A 99 -32.59 -7.16 23.83
CA LEU A 99 -31.14 -7.18 23.70
C LEU A 99 -30.56 -5.79 23.38
N ILE A 100 -31.27 -4.99 22.57
CA ILE A 100 -30.89 -3.59 22.29
C ILE A 100 -30.95 -2.78 23.58
N GLU A 101 -32.07 -2.85 24.31
CA GLU A 101 -32.25 -2.13 25.58
C GLU A 101 -31.22 -2.55 26.63
N GLN A 102 -30.93 -3.86 26.76
CA GLN A 102 -29.88 -4.38 27.64
C GLN A 102 -28.50 -3.83 27.29
N TYR A 103 -28.15 -3.78 26.00
CA TYR A 103 -26.87 -3.23 25.54
C TYR A 103 -26.75 -1.72 25.80
N GLU A 104 -27.83 -0.96 25.59
CA GLU A 104 -27.86 0.48 25.87
C GLU A 104 -27.66 0.78 27.36
N GLN A 105 -28.23 -0.05 28.25
CA GLN A 105 -28.09 0.08 29.69
C GLN A 105 -26.73 -0.40 30.21
N ASP A 106 -26.22 -1.52 29.68
CA ASP A 106 -24.97 -2.14 30.10
C ASP A 106 -24.17 -2.65 28.89
N HIS A 107 -23.04 -1.98 28.64
CA HIS A 107 -22.14 -2.34 27.55
C HIS A 107 -21.47 -3.72 27.74
N SER A 108 -21.61 -4.38 28.89
CA SER A 108 -21.17 -5.76 29.09
C SER A 108 -21.86 -6.76 28.15
N TYR A 109 -23.07 -6.42 27.66
CA TYR A 109 -23.82 -7.21 26.67
C TYR A 109 -23.30 -7.05 25.24
N PHE A 110 -22.29 -6.22 25.00
CA PHE A 110 -21.70 -5.97 23.67
C PHE A 110 -21.37 -7.26 22.90
N ARG A 111 -20.88 -8.29 23.60
CA ARG A 111 -20.58 -9.58 22.95
C ARG A 111 -21.82 -10.24 22.36
N ARG A 112 -22.89 -10.38 23.16
CA ARG A 112 -24.16 -10.97 22.72
C ARG A 112 -24.81 -10.13 21.62
N TYR A 113 -24.85 -8.82 21.82
CA TYR A 113 -25.33 -7.86 20.82
C TYR A 113 -24.61 -8.06 19.47
N ARG A 114 -23.27 -8.14 19.49
CA ARG A 114 -22.46 -8.32 18.28
C ARG A 114 -22.63 -9.68 17.63
N GLU A 115 -22.75 -10.75 18.41
CA GLU A 115 -23.02 -12.10 17.91
C GLU A 115 -24.37 -12.14 17.17
N GLU A 116 -25.41 -11.57 17.76
CA GLU A 116 -26.75 -11.50 17.16
C GLU A 116 -26.79 -10.61 15.91
N TYR A 117 -26.12 -9.44 15.97
CA TYR A 117 -25.95 -8.57 14.83
C TYR A 117 -25.31 -9.30 13.64
N ASN A 118 -24.21 -10.04 13.88
CA ASN A 118 -23.54 -10.81 12.84
C ASN A 118 -24.43 -11.92 12.27
N ARG A 119 -25.19 -12.62 13.14
CA ARG A 119 -26.14 -13.67 12.73
C ARG A 119 -27.17 -13.10 11.75
N ILE A 120 -27.82 -12.00 12.11
CA ILE A 120 -28.85 -11.34 11.28
C ILE A 120 -28.24 -10.83 9.97
N ALA A 121 -27.04 -10.25 10.01
CA ALA A 121 -26.34 -9.80 8.81
C ALA A 121 -26.08 -10.96 7.83
N ASP A 122 -25.68 -12.13 8.33
CA ASP A 122 -25.43 -13.30 7.48
C ASP A 122 -26.72 -13.91 6.92
N GLU A 123 -27.83 -13.86 7.66
CA GLU A 123 -29.17 -14.24 7.16
C GLU A 123 -29.64 -13.32 6.03
N LEU A 124 -29.52 -12.00 6.21
CA LEU A 124 -29.81 -11.02 5.16
C LEU A 124 -28.92 -11.24 3.93
N TYR A 125 -27.67 -11.67 4.14
CA TYR A 125 -26.78 -12.02 3.03
C TYR A 125 -27.29 -13.23 2.25
N ALA A 126 -27.73 -14.29 2.95
CA ALA A 126 -28.30 -15.48 2.32
C ALA A 126 -29.53 -15.15 1.47
N GLU A 127 -30.41 -14.26 1.95
CA GLU A 127 -31.55 -13.75 1.18
C GLU A 127 -31.10 -12.99 -0.08
N ARG A 128 -30.10 -12.11 0.07
CA ARG A 128 -29.51 -11.37 -1.07
C ARG A 128 -28.90 -12.33 -2.09
N LEU A 129 -28.23 -13.38 -1.64
CA LEU A 129 -27.63 -14.40 -2.50
C LEU A 129 -28.71 -15.15 -3.28
N ALA A 130 -29.81 -15.55 -2.65
CA ALA A 130 -30.93 -16.21 -3.31
C ALA A 130 -31.55 -15.32 -4.41
N LYS A 131 -31.78 -14.03 -4.11
CA LYS A 131 -32.25 -13.04 -5.10
C LYS A 131 -31.28 -12.87 -6.27
N TRP A 132 -29.98 -12.84 -5.99
CA TRP A 132 -28.94 -12.75 -7.01
C TRP A 132 -28.92 -13.98 -7.92
N GLN A 133 -29.06 -15.19 -7.36
CA GLN A 133 -29.12 -16.44 -8.11
C GLN A 133 -30.36 -16.52 -9.01
N ALA A 134 -31.53 -16.15 -8.48
CA ALA A 134 -32.77 -16.09 -9.26
C ALA A 134 -32.64 -15.14 -10.46
N LYS A 135 -32.16 -13.91 -10.25
CA LYS A 135 -31.92 -12.93 -11.32
C LYS A 135 -30.92 -13.42 -12.37
N LYS A 136 -29.91 -14.20 -11.95
CA LYS A 136 -28.93 -14.79 -12.86
C LYS A 136 -29.58 -15.90 -13.71
N ALA A 137 -30.46 -16.71 -13.14
CA ALA A 137 -31.21 -17.74 -13.86
C ALA A 137 -32.17 -17.12 -14.90
N GLU A 138 -32.91 -16.09 -14.51
CA GLU A 138 -33.80 -15.33 -15.41
C GLU A 138 -33.04 -14.76 -16.62
N ARG A 139 -31.88 -14.11 -16.38
CA ARG A 139 -31.02 -13.58 -17.46
C ARG A 139 -30.56 -14.67 -18.42
N LYS A 140 -30.21 -15.85 -17.90
CA LYS A 140 -29.80 -16.99 -18.73
C LYS A 140 -30.97 -17.49 -19.58
N GLN A 141 -32.17 -17.58 -19.01
CA GLN A 141 -33.38 -17.99 -19.71
C GLN A 141 -33.80 -17.00 -20.81
N SER A 142 -33.72 -15.69 -20.54
CA SER A 142 -33.96 -14.65 -21.56
C SER A 142 -32.93 -14.67 -22.68
N GLN A 143 -31.66 -14.97 -22.39
CA GLN A 143 -30.63 -15.12 -23.42
C GLN A 143 -30.86 -16.36 -24.29
N THR A 144 -31.19 -17.51 -23.70
CA THR A 144 -31.48 -18.74 -24.46
C THR A 144 -32.75 -18.61 -25.30
N SER A 145 -33.77 -17.90 -24.80
CA SER A 145 -34.99 -17.61 -25.57
C SER A 145 -34.73 -16.64 -26.72
N ALA A 146 -33.93 -15.59 -26.53
CA ALA A 146 -33.57 -14.66 -27.60
C ALA A 146 -32.68 -15.30 -28.68
N GLU A 147 -31.76 -16.18 -28.29
CA GLU A 147 -30.91 -16.96 -29.19
C GLU A 147 -31.73 -18.00 -29.98
N THR A 148 -32.75 -18.62 -29.37
CA THR A 148 -33.68 -19.54 -30.06
C THR A 148 -34.59 -18.81 -31.05
N THR A 149 -35.01 -17.57 -30.76
CA THR A 149 -35.81 -16.77 -31.69
C THR A 149 -34.97 -16.26 -32.88
N MET A 150 -33.70 -15.87 -32.67
CA MET A 150 -32.82 -15.45 -33.77
C MET A 150 -32.38 -16.59 -34.68
N ILE A 151 -32.20 -17.81 -34.16
CA ILE A 151 -31.83 -18.99 -34.97
C ILE A 151 -32.99 -19.47 -35.87
N THR A 152 -34.25 -19.10 -35.61
CA THR A 152 -35.38 -19.52 -36.48
C THR A 152 -35.58 -18.58 -37.68
N GLU A 153 -35.08 -17.33 -37.64
CA GLU A 153 -35.16 -16.39 -38.76
C GLU A 153 -33.85 -16.31 -39.59
N GLU A 154 -32.69 -16.68 -39.03
CA GLU A 154 -31.37 -16.54 -39.66
C GLU A 154 -30.81 -17.84 -40.29
N VAL A 155 -31.66 -18.75 -40.78
CA VAL A 155 -31.21 -19.96 -41.54
C VAL A 155 -31.43 -19.80 -43.06
N ALA A 156 -32.00 -18.68 -43.50
CA ALA A 156 -32.26 -18.42 -44.91
C ALA A 156 -31.50 -17.22 -45.47
N GLN A 157 -30.19 -17.05 -45.19
CA GLN A 157 -29.26 -16.36 -46.10
C GLN A 157 -27.83 -16.28 -45.56
N ILE A 158 -26.89 -16.96 -46.23
CA ILE A 158 -25.67 -16.43 -46.86
C ILE A 158 -24.52 -17.45 -46.82
N SER A 159 -24.09 -17.75 -48.04
CA SER A 159 -22.95 -18.53 -48.48
C SER A 159 -21.71 -17.64 -48.71
N GLU A 160 -20.54 -18.22 -48.39
CA GLU A 160 -19.15 -17.94 -48.82
C GLU A 160 -18.30 -16.85 -48.11
N PRO A 161 -16.98 -17.12 -47.90
CA PRO A 161 -16.08 -16.28 -47.11
C PRO A 161 -15.27 -15.30 -47.99
N SER A 162 -15.25 -14.03 -47.62
CA SER A 162 -14.22 -13.08 -48.09
C SER A 162 -13.51 -12.49 -46.87
N GLU A 163 -12.36 -13.06 -46.53
CA GLU A 163 -11.50 -12.59 -45.44
C GLU A 163 -10.56 -11.49 -45.97
N SER A 164 -11.03 -10.24 -45.97
CA SER A 164 -10.12 -9.09 -46.06
C SER A 164 -9.73 -8.66 -44.65
N VAL A 165 -8.48 -8.92 -44.28
CA VAL A 165 -7.85 -8.45 -43.03
C VAL A 165 -7.01 -7.23 -43.35
N THR A 166 -7.28 -6.11 -42.68
CA THR A 166 -6.51 -4.86 -42.85
C THR A 166 -5.72 -4.58 -41.58
N ILE A 167 -4.41 -4.33 -41.73
CA ILE A 167 -3.52 -3.96 -40.64
C ILE A 167 -3.10 -2.50 -40.83
N THR A 168 -3.31 -1.66 -39.81
CA THR A 168 -2.91 -0.26 -39.80
C THR A 168 -1.95 -0.01 -38.64
N LEU A 169 -0.79 0.57 -38.93
CA LEU A 169 0.17 1.04 -37.92
C LEU A 169 -0.13 2.49 -37.55
N ASN A 170 -0.24 2.77 -36.26
CA ASN A 170 -0.45 4.10 -35.72
C ASN A 170 0.84 4.58 -35.03
N GLU A 171 1.67 5.31 -35.79
CA GLU A 171 2.98 5.79 -35.33
C GLU A 171 2.87 6.78 -34.16
N GLU A 172 1.85 7.65 -34.13
CA GLU A 172 1.65 8.63 -33.06
C GLU A 172 1.37 8.00 -31.69
N LYS A 173 0.72 6.82 -31.68
CA LYS A 173 0.32 6.11 -30.46
C LYS A 173 1.10 4.81 -30.22
N ASN A 174 2.11 4.53 -31.07
CA ASN A 174 2.88 3.30 -31.06
C ASN A 174 1.97 2.06 -30.96
N GLY A 175 0.97 1.99 -31.86
CA GLY A 175 -0.13 1.03 -31.80
C GLY A 175 -0.38 0.30 -33.12
N ILE A 176 -0.89 -0.94 -33.01
CA ILE A 176 -1.30 -1.79 -34.13
C ILE A 176 -2.83 -1.88 -34.11
N GLU A 177 -3.48 -1.62 -35.24
CA GLU A 177 -4.92 -1.77 -35.45
C GLU A 177 -5.17 -2.88 -36.48
N VAL A 178 -6.01 -3.87 -36.15
CA VAL A 178 -6.41 -4.98 -37.06
C VAL A 178 -7.93 -4.93 -37.25
N SER A 179 -8.39 -4.82 -38.49
CA SER A 179 -9.80 -4.83 -38.86
C SER A 179 -10.12 -5.97 -39.81
N PHE A 180 -11.36 -6.46 -39.73
CA PHE A 180 -11.87 -7.57 -40.54
C PHE A 180 -13.10 -7.09 -41.32
N GLY A 181 -13.21 -7.48 -42.60
CA GLY A 181 -14.39 -7.16 -43.43
C GLY A 181 -15.70 -7.78 -42.92
N SER A 182 -15.59 -8.90 -42.20
CA SER A 182 -16.72 -9.59 -41.55
C SER A 182 -16.31 -10.08 -40.16
N LYS A 183 -17.25 -10.64 -39.38
CA LYS A 183 -16.95 -11.16 -38.04
C LYS A 183 -15.95 -12.33 -38.17
N PRO A 184 -14.73 -12.24 -37.61
CA PRO A 184 -13.75 -13.31 -37.75
C PRO A 184 -14.18 -14.57 -36.99
N ALA A 185 -13.65 -15.72 -37.41
CA ALA A 185 -13.91 -17.01 -36.78
C ALA A 185 -13.60 -16.98 -35.27
N PRO A 186 -14.30 -17.77 -34.44
CA PRO A 186 -14.08 -17.83 -32.98
C PRO A 186 -12.62 -18.10 -32.59
N GLU A 187 -11.89 -18.86 -33.41
CA GLU A 187 -10.48 -19.19 -33.20
C GLU A 187 -9.57 -17.95 -33.32
N VAL A 188 -9.77 -17.12 -34.35
CA VAL A 188 -9.04 -15.87 -34.54
C VAL A 188 -9.32 -14.89 -33.40
N LEU A 189 -10.56 -14.83 -32.91
CA LEU A 189 -10.93 -14.04 -31.74
C LEU A 189 -10.22 -14.48 -30.46
N ALA A 190 -10.05 -15.79 -30.28
CA ALA A 190 -9.31 -16.33 -29.15
C ALA A 190 -7.82 -15.97 -29.24
N GLN A 191 -7.23 -16.08 -30.42
CA GLN A 191 -5.82 -15.72 -30.67
C GLN A 191 -5.56 -14.22 -30.46
N LEU A 192 -6.43 -13.33 -30.97
CA LEU A 192 -6.32 -11.88 -30.74
C LEU A 192 -6.28 -11.53 -29.24
N LYS A 193 -7.17 -12.14 -28.45
CA LYS A 193 -7.18 -11.94 -26.99
C LYS A 193 -5.92 -12.50 -26.32
N ALA A 194 -5.44 -13.67 -26.76
CA ALA A 194 -4.22 -14.28 -26.24
C ALA A 194 -2.99 -13.40 -26.47
N HIS A 195 -2.88 -12.74 -27.64
CA HIS A 195 -1.81 -11.80 -27.98
C HIS A 195 -2.02 -10.37 -27.41
N GLY A 196 -3.07 -10.17 -26.62
CA GLY A 196 -3.31 -8.92 -25.89
C GLY A 196 -3.99 -7.81 -26.70
N PHE A 197 -4.61 -8.13 -27.84
CA PHE A 197 -5.45 -7.19 -28.56
C PHE A 197 -6.77 -6.96 -27.84
N ARG A 198 -7.26 -5.71 -27.90
CA ARG A 198 -8.53 -5.30 -27.31
C ARG A 198 -9.46 -4.77 -28.39
N TRP A 199 -10.73 -5.12 -28.29
CA TRP A 199 -11.74 -4.58 -29.19
C TRP A 199 -11.99 -3.10 -28.92
N PHE A 200 -11.86 -2.27 -29.95
CA PHE A 200 -12.17 -0.84 -29.92
C PHE A 200 -13.42 -0.57 -30.75
N GLN A 201 -14.55 -0.43 -30.07
CA GLN A 201 -15.87 -0.26 -30.71
C GLN A 201 -15.94 0.90 -31.73
N PRO A 202 -15.42 2.12 -31.45
CA PRO A 202 -15.59 3.25 -32.36
C PRO A 202 -14.99 3.04 -33.75
N LYS A 203 -13.87 2.31 -33.86
CA LYS A 203 -13.24 1.99 -35.16
C LYS A 203 -13.56 0.59 -35.66
N LYS A 204 -14.33 -0.21 -34.89
CA LYS A 204 -14.56 -1.63 -35.17
C LYS A 204 -13.26 -2.39 -35.47
N ALA A 205 -12.22 -2.13 -34.67
CA ALA A 205 -10.88 -2.69 -34.85
C ALA A 205 -10.33 -3.27 -33.55
N TRP A 206 -9.42 -4.23 -33.68
CA TRP A 206 -8.64 -4.80 -32.60
C TRP A 206 -7.35 -4.00 -32.44
N ILE A 207 -7.10 -3.47 -31.25
CA ILE A 207 -5.96 -2.59 -30.99
C ILE A 207 -5.00 -3.17 -29.95
N ALA A 208 -3.70 -2.96 -30.15
CA ALA A 208 -2.66 -3.28 -29.18
C ALA A 208 -1.48 -2.31 -29.28
N LYS A 209 -0.61 -2.24 -28.26
CA LYS A 209 0.67 -1.53 -28.38
C LYS A 209 1.59 -2.28 -29.34
N GLN A 210 2.30 -1.54 -30.17
CA GLN A 210 3.28 -2.06 -31.11
C GLN A 210 4.46 -2.66 -30.35
N THR A 211 4.66 -3.96 -30.56
CA THR A 211 5.75 -4.78 -30.04
C THR A 211 6.10 -5.80 -31.13
N PRO A 212 7.36 -6.23 -31.27
CA PRO A 212 7.77 -7.17 -32.33
C PRO A 212 6.88 -8.41 -32.42
N GLU A 213 6.55 -9.02 -31.26
CA GLU A 213 5.70 -10.21 -31.17
C GLU A 213 4.29 -10.01 -31.76
N ARG A 214 3.65 -8.89 -31.41
CA ARG A 214 2.28 -8.57 -31.87
C ARG A 214 2.24 -8.13 -33.33
N LEU A 215 3.31 -7.51 -33.81
CA LEU A 215 3.44 -7.12 -35.19
C LEU A 215 3.59 -8.37 -36.08
N GLY A 216 4.44 -9.32 -35.67
CA GLY A 216 4.56 -10.62 -36.34
C GLY A 216 3.25 -11.42 -36.32
N PHE A 217 2.54 -11.43 -35.18
CA PHE A 217 1.22 -12.05 -35.12
C PHE A 217 0.20 -11.37 -36.04
N ALA A 218 0.11 -10.04 -36.05
CA ALA A 218 -0.79 -9.32 -36.94
C ALA A 218 -0.51 -9.64 -38.41
N GLN A 219 0.76 -9.63 -38.83
CA GLN A 219 1.18 -9.98 -40.20
C GLN A 219 0.83 -11.42 -40.58
N SER A 220 0.89 -12.36 -39.62
CA SER A 220 0.45 -13.74 -39.86
C SER A 220 -1.04 -13.86 -40.22
N LEU A 221 -1.86 -12.87 -39.83
CA LEU A 221 -3.29 -12.83 -40.16
C LEU A 221 -3.57 -12.23 -41.54
N SER A 222 -2.67 -11.42 -42.12
CA SER A 222 -2.84 -10.83 -43.45
C SER A 222 -2.17 -11.61 -44.58
N GLY A 223 -1.48 -12.71 -44.27
CA GLY A 223 -0.79 -13.53 -45.27
C GLY A 223 0.46 -12.88 -45.90
N GLU A 224 0.84 -11.68 -45.46
CA GLU A 224 2.01 -10.96 -45.98
C GLU A 224 3.26 -11.32 -45.19
N SER A 225 3.98 -12.31 -45.71
CA SER A 225 5.35 -12.60 -45.29
C SER A 225 6.28 -11.49 -45.81
N SER A 226 6.74 -10.59 -44.94
CA SER A 226 7.92 -9.77 -45.22
C SER A 226 8.87 -9.77 -44.04
N THR A 227 10.07 -10.23 -44.38
CA THR A 227 11.30 -10.40 -43.60
C THR A 227 11.83 -9.11 -43.02
N GLY A 228 12.29 -9.16 -41.77
CA GLY A 228 13.08 -8.09 -41.16
C GLY A 228 13.62 -8.51 -39.80
N ASP A 229 14.76 -9.21 -39.81
CA ASP A 229 15.65 -9.34 -38.64
C ASP A 229 16.18 -7.93 -38.29
N PRO A 230 16.32 -7.56 -37.01
CA PRO A 230 17.60 -7.85 -36.38
C PRO A 230 17.50 -8.26 -34.90
N SER A 231 18.19 -9.35 -34.61
CA SER A 231 18.97 -9.58 -33.39
C SER A 231 19.61 -8.29 -32.82
N THR A 232 19.45 -8.03 -31.53
CA THR A 232 20.52 -7.48 -30.68
C THR A 232 20.30 -7.95 -29.25
N ASP A 233 21.19 -8.86 -28.86
CA ASP A 233 21.46 -9.32 -27.51
C ASP A 233 22.05 -8.15 -26.71
N SER A 234 21.58 -7.92 -25.48
CA SER A 234 22.27 -7.06 -24.51
C SER A 234 21.86 -7.47 -23.11
N GLN A 235 22.78 -8.19 -22.46
CA GLN A 235 22.79 -8.41 -21.02
C GLN A 235 22.79 -7.06 -20.26
N PRO A 236 22.20 -6.99 -19.06
CA PRO A 236 22.19 -5.78 -18.26
C PRO A 236 23.58 -5.52 -17.66
N ALA A 237 24.20 -4.41 -18.07
CA ALA A 237 25.43 -3.89 -17.48
C ALA A 237 25.17 -3.35 -16.05
N GLU A 238 26.16 -3.50 -15.18
CA GLU A 238 26.15 -2.97 -13.82
C GLU A 238 26.00 -1.43 -13.79
N PRO A 239 25.38 -0.87 -12.74
CA PRO A 239 25.11 0.56 -12.63
C PRO A 239 26.41 1.37 -12.50
N GLN A 240 26.85 2.03 -13.57
CA GLN A 240 27.96 2.99 -13.55
C GLN A 240 27.46 4.42 -13.76
N LEU A 241 28.00 5.37 -12.98
CA LEU A 241 27.73 6.80 -13.11
C LEU A 241 28.42 7.36 -14.35
N THR A 242 27.77 8.29 -15.05
CA THR A 242 28.42 9.04 -16.13
C THR A 242 29.34 10.13 -15.58
N ASP A 243 30.33 10.56 -16.35
CA ASP A 243 31.23 11.67 -15.95
C ASP A 243 30.45 12.95 -15.60
N ALA A 244 29.39 13.26 -16.36
CA ALA A 244 28.54 14.42 -16.12
C ALA A 244 27.78 14.31 -14.78
N GLN A 245 27.30 13.11 -14.44
CA GLN A 245 26.67 12.83 -13.15
C GLN A 245 27.67 12.93 -12.00
N GLN A 246 28.89 12.42 -12.19
CA GLN A 246 29.97 12.47 -11.20
C GLN A 246 30.34 13.92 -10.88
N VAL A 247 30.50 14.78 -11.90
CA VAL A 247 30.76 16.21 -11.71
C VAL A 247 29.64 16.91 -10.93
N ALA A 248 28.38 16.63 -11.27
CA ALA A 248 27.22 17.21 -10.57
C ALA A 248 27.13 16.76 -9.11
N LEU A 249 27.44 15.48 -8.85
CA LEU A 249 27.47 14.90 -7.51
C LEU A 249 28.58 15.53 -6.67
N ASP A 250 29.81 15.61 -7.18
CA ASP A 250 30.94 16.19 -6.45
C ASP A 250 30.74 17.68 -6.15
N ALA A 251 30.16 18.43 -7.09
CA ALA A 251 29.76 19.82 -6.87
C ALA A 251 28.72 19.97 -5.76
N ARG A 252 27.88 18.95 -5.52
CA ARG A 252 26.91 18.95 -4.43
C ARG A 252 27.54 18.56 -3.10
N LEU A 253 28.39 17.53 -3.09
CA LEU A 253 29.06 17.01 -1.90
C LEU A 253 30.12 17.96 -1.33
N SER A 254 30.67 18.85 -2.15
CA SER A 254 31.61 19.89 -1.70
C SER A 254 30.94 20.99 -0.86
N LYS A 255 29.61 21.06 -0.81
CA LYS A 255 28.90 22.04 0.02
C LYS A 255 28.99 21.66 1.50
N PRO A 256 29.47 22.55 2.39
CA PRO A 256 29.71 22.21 3.80
C PRO A 256 28.43 21.84 4.57
N ASN A 257 27.29 22.32 4.10
CA ASN A 257 25.99 22.08 4.69
C ASN A 257 25.24 20.87 4.12
N VAL A 258 25.85 20.10 3.23
CA VAL A 258 25.26 18.90 2.65
C VAL A 258 25.94 17.69 3.29
N LYS A 259 25.19 16.94 4.12
CA LYS A 259 25.65 15.66 4.66
C LYS A 259 25.00 14.53 3.87
N PRO A 260 25.74 13.84 2.99
CA PRO A 260 25.16 12.77 2.18
C PRO A 260 24.73 11.59 3.06
N LEU A 261 23.66 10.92 2.64
CA LEU A 261 23.18 9.68 3.26
C LEU A 261 23.32 8.52 2.29
N ARG A 262 22.65 8.59 1.15
CA ARG A 262 22.54 7.48 0.18
C ARG A 262 22.46 8.01 -1.25
N LEU A 263 22.95 7.21 -2.19
CA LEU A 263 22.91 7.48 -3.63
C LEU A 263 22.19 6.33 -4.34
N PHE A 264 21.21 6.64 -5.18
CA PHE A 264 20.40 5.67 -5.91
C PHE A 264 20.45 5.92 -7.43
N GLN A 265 20.08 4.91 -8.22
CA GLN A 265 19.85 5.01 -9.66
C GLN A 265 18.44 4.53 -10.02
N ASP A 266 17.78 5.21 -10.95
CA ASP A 266 16.55 4.72 -11.55
C ASP A 266 16.81 3.87 -12.80
N LYS A 267 15.73 3.25 -13.31
CA LYS A 267 15.76 2.41 -14.52
C LYS A 267 16.11 3.19 -15.80
N ASP A 268 15.98 4.51 -15.78
CA ASP A 268 16.24 5.41 -16.89
C ASP A 268 17.68 5.99 -16.80
N GLY A 269 18.47 5.56 -15.79
CA GLY A 269 19.85 5.95 -15.57
C GLY A 269 20.03 7.24 -14.77
N HIS A 270 18.96 7.85 -14.27
CA HIS A 270 19.04 9.04 -13.42
C HIS A 270 19.58 8.67 -12.03
N ILE A 271 20.34 9.59 -11.44
CA ILE A 271 20.87 9.41 -10.09
C ILE A 271 20.14 10.29 -9.08
N ILE A 272 19.97 9.76 -7.87
CA ILE A 272 19.28 10.45 -6.77
C ILE A 272 20.18 10.44 -5.54
N LEU A 273 20.61 11.62 -5.09
CA LEU A 273 21.32 11.80 -3.83
C LEU A 273 20.33 12.17 -2.74
N GLU A 274 20.22 11.34 -1.72
CA GLU A 274 19.60 11.68 -0.45
C GLU A 274 20.66 12.24 0.51
N CYS A 275 20.37 13.38 1.12
CA CYS A 275 21.27 14.07 2.02
C CYS A 275 20.48 14.83 3.10
N VAL A 276 21.17 15.34 4.12
CA VAL A 276 20.61 16.23 5.14
C VAL A 276 21.22 17.62 4.97
N ASN A 277 20.39 18.65 4.99
CA ASN A 277 20.85 20.04 4.99
C ASN A 277 21.08 20.51 6.44
N THR A 278 22.33 20.75 6.82
CA THR A 278 22.71 21.16 8.17
C THR A 278 22.64 22.67 8.38
N SER A 279 22.27 23.46 7.38
CA SER A 279 22.00 24.90 7.54
C SER A 279 20.60 25.20 8.06
N LEU A 280 19.72 24.19 8.11
CA LEU A 280 18.36 24.35 8.63
C LEU A 280 18.36 24.12 10.14
N GLU A 281 17.53 24.88 10.85
CA GLU A 281 17.31 24.75 12.30
C GLU A 281 16.83 23.34 12.67
N THR A 282 16.04 22.71 11.79
CA THR A 282 15.67 21.29 11.87
C THR A 282 16.25 20.54 10.65
N PRO A 283 17.26 19.67 10.86
CA PRO A 283 17.82 18.88 9.77
C PRO A 283 16.79 17.89 9.24
N TYR A 284 16.36 18.05 7.98
CA TYR A 284 15.41 17.14 7.33
C TYR A 284 16.01 16.48 6.08
N PRO A 285 15.72 15.19 5.80
CA PRO A 285 16.21 14.50 4.61
C PRO A 285 15.69 15.10 3.29
N PHE A 286 16.61 15.41 2.38
CA PHE A 286 16.32 16.07 1.12
C PHE A 286 17.02 15.34 -0.04
N CYS A 287 16.32 15.26 -1.16
CA CYS A 287 16.79 14.56 -2.36
C CYS A 287 17.08 15.53 -3.51
N PHE A 288 18.12 15.22 -4.27
CA PHE A 288 18.45 15.83 -5.55
C PHE A 288 18.52 14.75 -6.62
N MET A 289 17.92 14.99 -7.78
CA MET A 289 17.89 14.05 -8.90
C MET A 289 18.49 14.69 -10.14
N TRP A 290 19.43 13.98 -10.76
CA TRP A 290 20.11 14.41 -12.00
C TRP A 290 19.91 13.40 -13.11
N ASP A 291 19.78 13.92 -14.34
CA ASP A 291 19.75 13.07 -15.53
C ASP A 291 21.13 12.53 -15.91
N ILE A 292 21.18 11.70 -16.95
CA ILE A 292 22.43 11.14 -17.50
C ILE A 292 23.42 12.20 -17.99
N ALA A 293 22.94 13.41 -18.29
CA ALA A 293 23.73 14.56 -18.72
C ALA A 293 24.13 15.48 -17.55
N GLY A 294 23.85 15.09 -16.29
CA GLY A 294 24.19 15.86 -15.10
C GLY A 294 23.28 17.06 -14.83
N ASN A 295 22.17 17.22 -15.54
CA ASN A 295 21.22 18.30 -15.31
C ASN A 295 20.29 17.96 -14.15
N GLN A 296 20.12 18.88 -13.20
CA GLN A 296 19.20 18.68 -12.08
C GLN A 296 17.76 18.71 -12.60
N LYS A 297 17.05 17.57 -12.54
CA LYS A 297 15.64 17.47 -12.96
C LYS A 297 14.67 17.79 -11.84
N ARG A 298 15.03 17.41 -10.61
CA ARG A 298 14.13 17.51 -9.46
C ARG A 298 14.92 17.66 -8.17
N SER A 299 14.32 18.35 -7.21
CA SER A 299 14.79 18.38 -5.83
C SER A 299 13.61 18.51 -4.87
N GLY A 300 13.71 17.97 -3.66
CA GLY A 300 12.64 18.05 -2.68
C GLY A 300 12.82 17.14 -1.48
N ALA A 301 11.85 17.20 -0.56
CA ALA A 301 11.76 16.32 0.60
C ALA A 301 11.84 14.84 0.20
N ALA A 302 12.61 14.03 0.94
CA ALA A 302 12.86 12.62 0.60
C ALA A 302 11.58 11.77 0.52
N GLU A 303 10.57 12.08 1.34
CA GLU A 303 9.26 11.42 1.33
C GLU A 303 8.54 11.50 -0.04
N LYS A 304 8.88 12.49 -0.89
CA LYS A 304 8.27 12.69 -2.21
C LYS A 304 8.94 11.89 -3.33
N PHE A 305 10.01 11.14 -3.02
CA PHE A 305 10.82 10.43 -4.01
C PHE A 305 10.55 8.92 -4.07
N GLU A 306 9.79 8.31 -3.16
CA GLU A 306 9.50 6.86 -3.19
C GLU A 306 10.78 6.02 -3.41
N LEU A 307 11.82 6.27 -2.60
CA LEU A 307 13.20 5.81 -2.84
C LEU A 307 13.37 4.29 -3.01
N GLU A 308 12.41 3.50 -2.51
CA GLU A 308 12.35 2.04 -2.64
C GLU A 308 12.23 1.56 -4.09
N LYS A 309 11.86 2.43 -5.03
CA LYS A 309 11.77 2.12 -6.47
C LYS A 309 13.11 2.20 -7.21
N TYR A 310 14.16 2.65 -6.53
CA TYR A 310 15.47 2.89 -7.13
C TYR A 310 16.52 1.92 -6.60
N THR A 311 17.52 1.64 -7.43
CA THR A 311 18.64 0.78 -7.08
C THR A 311 19.64 1.57 -6.25
N LEU A 312 19.96 1.11 -5.03
CA LEU A 312 20.98 1.74 -4.20
C LEU A 312 22.37 1.52 -4.82
N ILE A 313 23.10 2.60 -5.06
CA ILE A 313 24.47 2.60 -5.59
C ILE A 313 25.49 2.69 -4.46
N ARG A 314 25.27 3.59 -3.49
CA ARG A 314 26.25 3.92 -2.44
C ARG A 314 25.56 4.40 -1.17
N GLU A 315 26.06 3.96 -0.02
CA GLU A 315 25.69 4.50 1.29
C GLU A 315 26.89 5.25 1.89
N TYR A 316 26.63 6.43 2.48
CA TYR A 316 27.65 7.28 3.08
C TYR A 316 27.62 7.07 4.60
N GLN A 317 28.73 6.62 5.19
CA GLN A 317 28.85 6.50 6.64
C GLN A 317 28.99 7.90 7.26
N ASN A 318 27.95 8.37 7.96
CA ASN A 318 28.06 9.53 8.83
C ASN A 318 28.43 9.08 10.24
N HIS A 319 29.68 9.31 10.64
CA HIS A 319 30.08 9.29 12.05
C HIS A 319 29.47 10.52 12.74
N VAL A 320 28.31 10.34 13.37
CA VAL A 320 27.79 11.32 14.33
C VAL A 320 28.27 10.86 15.70
N GLU A 321 29.17 11.60 16.33
CA GLU A 321 29.51 11.39 17.74
C GLU A 321 28.24 11.66 18.56
N HIS A 322 27.63 10.61 19.10
CA HIS A 322 26.46 10.72 19.96
C HIS A 322 26.93 10.99 21.39
N THR A 323 26.59 12.16 21.94
CA THR A 323 26.67 12.41 23.38
C THR A 323 25.66 11.50 24.08
N VAL A 324 26.17 10.61 24.95
CA VAL A 324 25.35 9.70 25.75
C VAL A 324 24.73 10.50 26.89
N PHE A 325 23.41 10.52 26.96
CA PHE A 325 22.67 11.11 28.07
C PHE A 325 22.82 10.22 29.31
N SER A 326 23.14 10.82 30.45
CA SER A 326 23.27 10.13 31.73
C SER A 326 22.76 11.00 32.85
N HIS A 327 21.84 10.46 33.65
CA HIS A 327 21.30 11.09 34.84
C HIS A 327 21.46 10.16 36.06
N PRO A 328 21.91 10.67 37.23
CA PRO A 328 22.24 9.85 38.38
C PRO A 328 21.03 9.15 39.02
N GLU A 329 19.83 9.73 38.86
CA GLU A 329 18.60 9.14 39.40
C GLU A 329 17.98 8.05 38.52
N LEU A 330 18.62 7.73 37.39
CA LEU A 330 18.13 6.76 36.41
C LEU A 330 18.98 5.49 36.41
N THR A 331 18.36 4.36 36.13
CA THR A 331 19.09 3.10 35.90
C THR A 331 19.91 3.18 34.62
N SER A 332 20.91 2.30 34.47
CA SER A 332 21.72 2.24 33.24
C SER A 332 20.87 1.93 32.00
N GLU A 333 19.80 1.14 32.15
CA GLU A 333 18.88 0.84 31.06
C GLU A 333 18.02 2.04 30.67
N GLN A 334 17.46 2.75 31.65
CA GLN A 334 16.71 3.99 31.42
C GLN A 334 17.60 5.03 30.73
N ASN A 335 18.83 5.24 31.21
CA ASN A 335 19.81 6.14 30.59
C ASN A 335 20.13 5.75 29.13
N LYS A 336 20.37 4.46 28.87
CA LYS A 336 20.64 3.94 27.53
C LYS A 336 19.44 4.15 26.60
N TYR A 337 18.23 3.89 27.08
CA TYR A 337 17.02 4.05 26.28
C TYR A 337 16.75 5.52 25.94
N ILE A 338 16.85 6.41 26.93
CA ILE A 338 16.71 7.86 26.71
C ILE A 338 17.77 8.35 25.73
N SER A 339 19.04 7.98 25.91
CA SER A 339 20.11 8.32 24.98
C SER A 339 19.79 7.92 23.54
N THR A 340 19.32 6.69 23.35
CA THR A 340 18.97 6.16 22.02
C THR A 340 17.81 6.95 21.41
N ARG A 341 16.82 7.33 22.22
CA ARG A 341 15.66 8.10 21.76
C ARG A 341 16.01 9.55 21.45
N LEU A 342 16.81 10.20 22.29
CA LEU A 342 17.31 11.55 22.02
C LEU A 342 18.12 11.58 20.73
N ALA A 343 19.01 10.61 20.52
CA ALA A 343 19.76 10.49 19.26
C ALA A 343 18.85 10.29 18.04
N HIS A 344 17.82 9.44 18.18
CA HIS A 344 16.83 9.24 17.12
C HIS A 344 16.03 10.51 16.82
N TRP A 345 15.57 11.24 17.84
CA TRP A 345 14.84 12.49 17.67
C TRP A 345 15.70 13.60 17.09
N GLN A 346 16.96 13.72 17.52
CA GLN A 346 17.92 14.64 16.92
C GLN A 346 18.14 14.33 15.43
N LYS A 347 18.17 13.04 15.05
CA LYS A 347 18.32 12.61 13.65
C LYS A 347 17.06 12.84 12.80
N THR A 348 15.88 12.74 13.40
CA THR A 348 14.60 12.68 12.66
C THR A 348 13.75 13.94 12.78
N GLY A 349 14.01 14.79 13.76
CA GLY A 349 13.19 15.96 14.09
C GLY A 349 11.78 15.61 14.59
N ILE A 350 11.53 14.37 15.03
CA ILE A 350 10.18 13.92 15.41
C ILE A 350 9.70 14.56 16.73
N GLY A 351 10.60 14.88 17.65
CA GLY A 351 10.24 15.51 18.91
C GLY A 351 11.40 16.25 19.58
N VAL A 352 11.04 17.23 20.40
CA VAL A 352 11.96 18.02 21.23
C VAL A 352 11.75 17.61 22.69
N PRO A 353 12.76 17.06 23.39
CA PRO A 353 12.62 16.74 24.81
C PRO A 353 12.45 18.03 25.62
N VAL A 354 11.54 18.01 26.59
CA VAL A 354 11.24 19.17 27.46
C VAL A 354 11.69 18.87 28.87
N ARG A 355 11.14 17.84 29.50
CA ARG A 355 11.40 17.48 30.89
C ARG A 355 11.40 15.98 31.10
N LEU A 356 12.15 15.57 32.11
CA LEU A 356 12.15 14.21 32.62
C LEU A 356 11.56 14.19 34.02
N TYR A 357 10.67 13.24 34.27
CA TYR A 357 10.05 13.02 35.56
C TYR A 357 10.33 11.60 36.04
N LYS A 358 10.47 11.43 37.35
CA LYS A 358 10.54 10.14 38.02
C LYS A 358 9.33 9.99 38.92
N SER A 359 8.74 8.81 38.94
CA SER A 359 7.66 8.58 39.90
C SER A 359 8.18 8.25 41.29
N ASP A 360 7.41 8.67 42.28
CA ASP A 360 7.60 8.33 43.68
C ASP A 360 7.14 6.90 44.02
N GLN A 361 6.18 6.36 43.24
CA GLN A 361 5.52 5.09 43.54
C GLN A 361 6.05 3.90 42.74
N TYR A 362 6.59 4.12 41.54
CA TYR A 362 7.06 3.04 40.68
C TYR A 362 8.41 3.40 40.03
N ASP A 363 9.14 2.40 39.55
CA ASP A 363 10.46 2.59 38.91
C ASP A 363 10.37 2.99 37.42
N TRP A 364 9.36 3.80 37.11
CA TRP A 364 9.14 4.40 35.79
C TRP A 364 9.60 5.84 35.73
N VAL A 365 10.01 6.19 34.53
CA VAL A 365 10.45 7.52 34.16
C VAL A 365 9.55 8.01 33.03
N LEU A 366 9.24 9.29 33.04
CA LEU A 366 8.41 9.91 32.04
C LEU A 366 9.20 11.01 31.34
N LEU A 367 9.38 10.88 30.03
CA LEU A 367 9.96 11.90 29.19
C LEU A 367 8.84 12.69 28.51
N GLU A 368 8.69 13.95 28.89
CA GLU A 368 7.82 14.90 28.20
C GLU A 368 8.57 15.47 26.99
N CYS A 369 7.91 15.45 25.84
CA CYS A 369 8.43 16.02 24.60
C CYS A 369 7.35 16.77 23.81
N ILE A 370 7.77 17.71 22.97
CA ILE A 370 6.91 18.37 21.99
C ILE A 370 7.12 17.66 20.66
N HIS A 371 6.05 17.04 20.14
CA HIS A 371 6.07 16.41 18.83
C HIS A 371 6.07 17.47 17.71
N ARG A 372 6.52 17.09 16.51
CA ARG A 372 6.60 18.00 15.34
C ARG A 372 5.28 18.68 14.94
N ASP A 373 4.14 18.18 15.40
CA ASP A 373 2.81 18.80 15.17
C ASP A 373 2.42 19.79 16.27
N GLY A 374 3.35 20.13 17.17
CA GLY A 374 3.15 21.06 18.29
C GLY A 374 2.48 20.43 19.51
N LYS A 375 2.10 19.16 19.47
CA LYS A 375 1.43 18.50 20.60
C LYS A 375 2.44 17.97 21.62
N THR A 376 2.12 18.11 22.89
CA THR A 376 2.85 17.44 23.96
C THR A 376 2.59 15.94 23.90
N MET A 377 3.68 15.18 23.92
CA MET A 377 3.69 13.72 24.01
C MET A 377 4.46 13.33 25.27
N TYR A 378 4.04 12.24 25.88
CA TYR A 378 4.75 11.67 27.00
C TYR A 378 5.19 10.25 26.63
N MET A 379 6.47 9.97 26.87
CA MET A 379 7.03 8.64 26.73
C MET A 379 7.32 8.08 28.12
N ARG A 380 6.64 7.00 28.45
CA ARG A 380 6.85 6.27 29.68
C ARG A 380 7.94 5.22 29.44
N ILE A 381 8.90 5.11 30.36
CA ILE A 381 10.09 4.27 30.22
C ILE A 381 10.23 3.40 31.47
N PHE A 382 10.44 2.10 31.25
CA PHE A 382 10.67 1.06 32.24
C PHE A 382 11.96 0.29 31.93
N GLU A 383 12.36 -0.62 32.81
CA GLU A 383 13.45 -1.58 32.53
C GLU A 383 13.17 -2.34 31.21
N GLY A 384 14.00 -2.06 30.20
CA GLY A 384 13.93 -2.67 28.87
C GLY A 384 12.86 -2.18 27.88
N TRP A 385 11.84 -1.39 28.28
CA TRP A 385 10.71 -1.04 27.39
C TRP A 385 10.20 0.39 27.57
N ALA A 386 9.50 0.92 26.55
CA ALA A 386 8.82 2.21 26.64
C ALA A 386 7.56 2.28 25.77
N ASP A 387 6.63 3.12 26.18
CA ASP A 387 5.33 3.30 25.57
C ASP A 387 4.93 4.78 25.48
N PHE A 388 4.22 5.13 24.40
CA PHE A 388 3.81 6.50 24.10
C PHE A 388 2.39 6.77 24.56
N ILE A 389 2.22 7.88 25.27
CA ILE A 389 0.95 8.33 25.82
C ILE A 389 0.63 9.68 25.20
N TYR A 390 -0.39 9.70 24.35
CA TYR A 390 -0.87 10.90 23.63
C TYR A 390 -1.94 11.67 24.41
N ASN A 391 -2.43 11.13 25.53
CA ASN A 391 -3.44 11.77 26.36
C ASN A 391 -3.12 11.53 27.84
N PHE A 392 -2.62 12.58 28.50
CA PHE A 392 -2.07 12.50 29.86
C PHE A 392 -3.13 12.49 30.97
N THR A 393 -4.43 12.55 30.62
CA THR A 393 -5.55 12.58 31.56
C THR A 393 -5.68 11.32 32.44
N PHE A 394 -4.94 10.25 32.14
CA PHE A 394 -4.96 8.99 32.90
C PHE A 394 -3.87 8.86 33.97
N ILE A 395 -2.95 9.83 34.08
CA ILE A 395 -1.85 9.76 35.03
C ILE A 395 -1.97 10.92 36.02
N ASN A 396 -2.05 10.58 37.31
CA ASN A 396 -2.01 11.57 38.39
C ASN A 396 -0.64 12.27 38.36
N ARG A 397 -0.62 13.55 37.94
CA ARG A 397 0.60 14.37 37.87
C ARG A 397 1.29 14.49 39.21
N ASP A 398 0.56 14.38 40.31
CA ASP A 398 1.10 14.52 41.66
C ASP A 398 2.01 13.35 42.06
N SER A 399 2.01 12.26 41.29
CA SER A 399 2.87 11.08 41.50
C SER A 399 4.19 11.12 40.71
N PHE A 400 4.53 12.27 40.13
CA PHE A 400 5.74 12.45 39.32
C PHE A 400 6.51 13.70 39.74
N VAL A 401 7.78 13.49 40.10
CA VAL A 401 8.71 14.56 40.46
C VAL A 401 9.59 14.86 39.25
N PRO A 402 9.69 16.12 38.79
CA PRO A 402 10.62 16.48 37.73
C PRO A 402 12.05 16.32 38.24
N ILE A 403 12.87 15.59 37.48
CA ILE A 403 14.27 15.29 37.83
C ILE A 403 15.26 15.97 36.88
N HIS A 404 14.83 16.36 35.67
CA HIS A 404 15.70 17.03 34.70
C HIS A 404 14.88 17.95 33.77
N ASP A 405 15.41 19.13 33.45
CA ASP A 405 14.78 20.09 32.54
C ASP A 405 15.71 20.42 31.36
N PHE A 406 15.38 19.84 30.20
CA PHE A 406 16.16 19.99 28.97
C PHE A 406 16.10 21.42 28.40
N THR A 407 15.13 22.24 28.82
CA THR A 407 14.98 23.63 28.34
C THR A 407 15.94 24.60 29.00
N THR A 408 16.51 24.22 30.15
CA THR A 408 17.38 25.09 30.94
C THR A 408 18.88 24.90 30.63
N GLU A 409 19.27 23.72 30.18
CA GLU A 409 20.69 23.38 29.92
C GLU A 409 21.14 23.69 28.49
N GLN A 410 20.19 23.85 27.55
CA GLN A 410 20.45 24.26 26.18
C GLN A 410 19.75 25.59 25.97
N GLY A 411 20.53 26.68 25.92
CA GLY A 411 20.01 28.04 25.74
C GLY A 411 18.85 28.07 24.74
N MET A 412 17.69 28.52 25.22
CA MET A 412 16.38 28.50 24.56
C MET A 412 16.45 28.29 23.05
N ILE A 413 15.98 27.13 22.56
CA ILE A 413 15.49 27.02 21.18
C ILE A 413 14.10 27.69 21.20
N PRO A 414 13.92 28.88 20.60
CA PRO A 414 12.63 29.56 20.66
C PRO A 414 11.63 28.85 19.74
N CYS A 415 10.73 28.05 20.32
CA CYS A 415 9.52 27.62 19.63
C CYS A 415 8.52 28.78 19.60
N THR A 416 8.39 29.47 18.47
CA THR A 416 7.20 30.31 18.20
C THR A 416 6.01 29.44 17.84
N VAL A 417 4.89 29.68 18.53
CA VAL A 417 3.57 29.04 18.37
C VAL A 417 2.98 29.28 16.99
#